data_AF-A0A382G6I3-F1
#
_entry.id   AF-A0A382G6I3-F1
#
_cell.length_a   1.000
_cell.length_b   1.000
_cell.length_c   1.000
_cell.angle_alpha   90.00
_cell.angle_beta   90.00
_cell.angle_gamma   90.00
#
_symmetry.space_group_name_H-M   'P 1'
#
loop_
_entity.id
_entity.type
_entity.pdbx_description
1 polymer ?
#
loop_
_entity_poly.entity_id
_entity_poly.type
_entity_poly.pdbx_seq_one_letter_code
_entity_poly.pdbx_strand_id
1 'polypeptide(L)'
;MSCQTSIAPVMWNRKVGKAGKPIKLNIGLLCSKSFDDSIFEELFWAKYRLPKEEMTKMNIKGVFQIWMKNGDYHEINLKECHAWTREGCNLCPDFAAEHADISTGGIGKYNDWTLTVVRTELGRQIIMRMLEEGVIEGRPGDSDPDAIELMHKLAAKSRTRWPDWANSSAKVGLPQYQG
;
A
#
# COMPACT_ATOMS: atom_id res chain seq x y z
N MET A 1 0.96 2.47 5.89
CA MET A 1 0.09 2.55 4.69
C MET A 1 -0.04 4.00 4.24
N SER A 2 -0.42 4.28 2.98
CA SER A 2 -0.42 5.62 2.37
C SER A 2 -1.12 6.74 3.16
N CYS A 3 -2.26 6.45 3.80
CA CYS A 3 -2.94 7.44 4.64
C CYS A 3 -2.13 7.78 5.91
N GLN A 4 -1.41 6.80 6.49
CA GLN A 4 -0.56 6.99 7.67
C GLN A 4 0.73 7.74 7.32
N THR A 5 1.28 7.55 6.12
CA THR A 5 2.49 8.29 5.70
C THR A 5 2.23 9.78 5.55
N SER A 6 0.97 10.18 5.37
CA SER A 6 0.58 11.60 5.33
C SER A 6 0.63 12.27 6.71
N ILE A 7 0.62 11.50 7.81
CA ILE A 7 0.57 12.05 9.18
C ILE A 7 1.81 12.89 9.47
N ALA A 8 3.00 12.36 9.22
CA ALA A 8 4.25 13.04 9.58
C ALA A 8 4.45 14.35 8.79
N PRO A 9 4.30 14.38 7.44
CA PRO A 9 4.38 15.63 6.69
C PRO A 9 3.31 16.65 7.07
N VAL A 10 2.09 16.22 7.40
CA VAL A 10 1.05 17.13 7.90
C VAL A 10 1.44 17.71 9.25
N MET A 11 1.98 16.91 10.17
CA MET A 11 2.47 17.39 11.47
C MET A 11 3.61 18.39 11.31
N TRP A 12 4.58 18.13 10.43
CA TRP A 12 5.69 19.03 10.17
C TRP A 12 5.22 20.34 9.54
N ASN A 13 4.36 20.28 8.52
CA ASN A 13 3.81 21.44 7.83
C ASN A 13 2.98 22.33 8.78
N ARG A 14 2.20 21.70 9.68
CA ARG A 14 1.41 22.40 10.70
C ARG A 14 2.20 22.77 11.96
N LYS A 15 3.52 22.54 11.98
CA LYS A 15 4.42 22.82 13.11
C LYS A 15 3.97 22.17 14.43
N VAL A 16 3.43 20.95 14.36
CA VAL A 16 3.08 20.14 15.54
C VAL A 16 4.36 19.65 16.22
N GLY A 17 4.89 20.47 17.12
CA GLY A 17 6.25 20.30 17.66
C GLY A 17 6.48 18.99 18.41
N LYS A 18 5.79 18.79 19.55
CA LYS A 18 6.09 17.68 20.48
C LYS A 18 5.97 16.30 19.83
N ALA A 19 4.94 16.09 19.00
CA ALA A 19 4.68 14.81 18.34
C ALA A 19 5.40 14.64 16.99
N GLY A 20 5.55 15.72 16.21
CA GLY A 20 6.13 15.64 14.86
C GLY A 20 7.66 15.64 14.85
N LYS A 21 8.32 16.37 15.76
CA LYS A 21 9.79 16.50 15.79
C LYS A 21 10.56 15.17 15.89
N PRO A 22 10.11 14.17 16.68
CA PRO A 22 10.80 12.88 16.78
C PRO A 22 10.71 12.01 15.53
N ILE A 23 9.74 12.26 14.63
CA ILE A 23 9.62 11.49 13.38
C ILE A 23 10.72 11.97 12.45
N LYS A 24 11.66 11.09 12.11
CA LYS A 24 12.83 11.40 11.26
C LYS A 24 12.79 10.71 9.90
N LEU A 25 12.11 9.57 9.82
CA LEU A 25 12.05 8.73 8.65
C LEU A 25 10.61 8.26 8.47
N ASN A 26 10.10 8.37 7.25
CA ASN A 26 8.75 7.97 6.89
C ASN A 26 8.80 6.91 5.79
N ILE A 27 8.55 5.64 6.14
CA ILE A 27 8.49 4.55 5.18
C ILE A 27 7.03 4.20 4.89
N GLY A 28 6.66 4.25 3.63
CA GLY A 28 5.32 4.01 3.14
C GLY A 28 5.13 2.65 2.52
N LEU A 29 4.00 2.01 2.84
CA LEU A 29 3.56 0.81 2.14
C LEU A 29 2.54 1.17 1.09
N LEU A 30 2.73 0.65 -0.13
CA LEU A 30 1.71 0.70 -1.18
C LEU A 30 0.42 0.10 -0.65
N CYS A 31 -0.70 0.79 -0.84
CA CYS A 31 -1.97 0.39 -0.23
C CYS A 31 -3.14 0.75 -1.12
N SER A 32 -3.96 -0.24 -1.47
CA SER A 32 -5.24 0.02 -2.16
C SER A 32 -6.40 0.14 -1.18
N LYS A 33 -6.52 -0.81 -0.25
CA LYS A 33 -7.61 -0.89 0.73
C LYS A 33 -7.11 -1.56 2.01
N SER A 34 -7.81 -1.30 3.10
CA SER A 34 -7.73 -2.07 4.34
C SER A 34 -9.12 -2.57 4.69
N PHE A 35 -9.18 -3.70 5.38
CA PHE A 35 -10.43 -4.34 5.78
C PHE A 35 -10.61 -4.23 7.29
N ASP A 36 -11.86 -4.27 7.74
CA ASP A 36 -12.20 -4.40 9.16
C ASP A 36 -11.84 -5.80 9.68
N ASP A 37 -11.54 -5.92 10.97
CA ASP A 37 -11.20 -7.21 11.59
C ASP A 37 -12.40 -8.17 11.59
N SER A 38 -13.64 -7.67 11.49
CA SER A 38 -14.82 -8.53 11.39
C SER A 38 -14.82 -9.45 10.15
N ILE A 39 -13.99 -9.17 9.13
CA ILE A 39 -13.82 -10.05 7.96
C ILE A 39 -13.39 -11.47 8.35
N PHE A 40 -12.61 -11.62 9.43
CA PHE A 40 -12.14 -12.91 9.90
C PHE A 40 -13.30 -13.79 10.36
N GLU A 41 -14.20 -13.24 11.17
CA GLU A 41 -15.37 -13.96 11.69
C GLU A 41 -16.46 -14.11 10.62
N GLU A 42 -16.83 -13.01 9.96
CA GLU A 42 -18.03 -12.93 9.12
C GLU A 42 -17.84 -13.50 7.71
N LEU A 43 -16.60 -13.52 7.19
CA LEU A 43 -16.30 -14.10 5.88
C LEU A 43 -15.47 -15.36 6.02
N PHE A 44 -14.26 -15.26 6.57
CA PHE A 44 -13.29 -16.35 6.53
C PHE A 44 -13.75 -17.54 7.37
N TRP A 45 -14.23 -17.31 8.58
CA TRP A 45 -14.78 -18.38 9.40
C TRP A 45 -16.20 -18.79 8.96
N ALA A 46 -17.14 -17.83 8.93
CA ALA A 46 -18.54 -18.12 8.70
C ALA A 46 -18.86 -18.70 7.31
N LYS A 47 -18.04 -18.44 6.28
CA LYS A 47 -18.20 -19.02 4.95
C LYS A 47 -17.16 -20.09 4.62
N TYR A 48 -15.88 -19.80 4.85
CA TYR A 48 -14.78 -20.68 4.40
C TYR A 48 -14.26 -21.64 5.48
N ARG A 49 -14.74 -21.53 6.73
CA ARG A 49 -14.28 -22.34 7.88
C ARG A 49 -12.77 -22.21 8.11
N LEU A 50 -12.22 -21.01 7.88
CA LEU A 50 -10.81 -20.68 8.10
C LEU A 50 -10.67 -19.88 9.40
N PRO A 51 -10.32 -20.51 10.54
CA PRO A 51 -10.09 -19.80 11.79
C PRO A 51 -8.81 -18.97 11.70
N LYS A 52 -8.86 -17.74 12.24
CA LYS A 52 -7.77 -16.75 12.16
C LYS A 52 -6.48 -17.27 12.81
N GLU A 53 -6.61 -18.02 13.90
CA GLU A 53 -5.51 -18.54 14.69
C GLU A 53 -4.67 -19.57 13.93
N GLU A 54 -5.24 -20.20 12.91
CA GLU A 54 -4.57 -21.19 12.08
C GLU A 54 -3.93 -20.58 10.82
N MET A 55 -4.13 -19.28 10.57
CA MET A 55 -3.51 -18.58 9.45
C MET A 55 -2.06 -18.22 9.76
N THR A 56 -1.12 -18.57 8.89
CA THR A 56 0.32 -18.26 9.03
C THR A 56 0.74 -17.07 8.18
N LYS A 57 0.09 -16.87 7.03
CA LYS A 57 0.40 -15.79 6.10
C LYS A 57 -0.86 -15.39 5.35
N MET A 58 -0.96 -14.10 5.04
CA MET A 58 -1.97 -13.55 4.14
C MET A 58 -1.30 -12.66 3.09
N ASN A 59 -1.86 -12.63 1.89
CA ASN A 59 -1.40 -11.75 0.82
C ASN A 59 -2.56 -11.36 -0.12
N ILE A 60 -2.37 -10.30 -0.91
CA ILE A 60 -3.35 -9.89 -1.92
C ILE A 60 -2.65 -9.72 -3.26
N LYS A 61 -2.93 -10.63 -4.20
CA LYS A 61 -2.42 -10.58 -5.58
C LYS A 61 -3.52 -11.04 -6.54
N GLY A 62 -4.41 -10.11 -6.92
CA GLY A 62 -5.62 -10.40 -7.71
C GLY A 62 -6.74 -11.10 -6.92
N VAL A 63 -6.36 -11.99 -5.99
CA VAL A 63 -7.20 -12.67 -5.01
C VAL A 63 -6.66 -12.46 -3.60
N PHE A 64 -7.47 -12.73 -2.57
CA PHE A 64 -7.02 -12.78 -1.19
C PHE A 64 -6.48 -14.18 -0.90
N GLN A 65 -5.19 -14.27 -0.61
CA GLN A 65 -4.45 -15.50 -0.43
C GLN A 65 -4.24 -15.76 1.06
N ILE A 66 -4.53 -16.97 1.54
CA ILE A 66 -4.38 -17.38 2.94
C ILE A 66 -3.60 -18.69 2.99
N TRP A 67 -2.52 -18.72 3.77
CA TRP A 67 -1.77 -19.93 4.10
C TRP A 67 -2.06 -20.34 5.54
N MET A 68 -2.24 -21.64 5.75
CA MET A 68 -2.63 -22.22 7.03
C MET A 68 -1.45 -22.97 7.68
N LYS A 69 -1.50 -23.19 9.00
CA LYS A 69 -0.47 -23.93 9.76
C LYS A 69 -0.34 -25.39 9.32
N ASN A 70 -1.44 -25.99 8.88
CA ASN A 70 -1.46 -27.35 8.36
C ASN A 70 -0.87 -27.48 6.94
N GLY A 71 -0.46 -26.38 6.32
CA GLY A 71 0.09 -26.32 4.97
C GLY A 71 -0.94 -25.99 3.89
N ASP A 72 -2.22 -25.87 4.21
CA ASP A 72 -3.27 -25.55 3.23
C ASP A 72 -3.13 -24.13 2.70
N TYR A 73 -3.57 -23.96 1.45
CA TYR A 73 -3.59 -22.69 0.74
C TYR A 73 -5.01 -22.42 0.20
N HIS A 74 -5.53 -21.23 0.51
CA HIS A 74 -6.87 -20.80 0.10
C HIS A 74 -6.82 -19.48 -0.67
N GLU A 75 -7.60 -19.41 -1.74
CA GLU A 75 -7.87 -18.19 -2.49
C GLU A 75 -9.31 -17.77 -2.31
N ILE A 76 -9.51 -16.53 -1.86
CA ILE A 76 -10.81 -15.91 -1.67
C ILE A 76 -10.95 -14.78 -2.68
N ASN A 77 -12.11 -14.69 -3.33
CA ASN A 77 -12.37 -13.65 -4.30
C ASN A 77 -12.36 -12.28 -3.61
N LEU A 78 -11.48 -11.39 -4.06
CA LEU A 78 -11.30 -10.08 -3.46
C LEU A 78 -12.58 -9.21 -3.50
N LYS A 79 -13.48 -9.45 -4.46
CA LYS A 79 -14.77 -8.74 -4.54
C LYS A 79 -15.65 -9.03 -3.33
N GLU A 80 -15.56 -10.23 -2.76
CA GLU A 80 -16.31 -10.61 -1.55
C GLU A 80 -15.78 -9.84 -0.35
N CYS A 81 -14.45 -9.76 -0.22
CA CYS A 81 -13.78 -8.98 0.83
C CYS A 81 -14.17 -7.49 0.84
N HIS A 82 -14.64 -6.94 -0.29
CA HIS A 82 -14.95 -5.51 -0.39
C HIS A 82 -16.05 -5.04 0.57
N ALA A 83 -16.97 -5.91 0.99
CA ALA A 83 -18.01 -5.56 1.96
C ALA A 83 -17.42 -5.11 3.31
N TRP A 84 -16.20 -5.57 3.64
CA TRP A 84 -15.45 -5.21 4.84
C TRP A 84 -14.42 -4.09 4.61
N THR A 85 -14.45 -3.40 3.45
CA THR A 85 -13.55 -2.28 3.20
C THR A 85 -13.82 -1.16 4.22
N ARG A 86 -12.79 -0.69 4.93
CA ARG A 86 -12.95 0.46 5.83
C ARG A 86 -13.43 1.69 5.03
N GLU A 87 -14.43 2.39 5.55
CA GLU A 87 -15.11 3.49 4.86
C GLU A 87 -14.14 4.54 4.29
N GLY A 88 -13.15 4.97 5.08
CA GLY A 88 -12.15 5.94 4.65
C GLY A 88 -11.29 5.51 3.45
N CYS A 89 -11.12 4.20 3.21
CA CYS A 89 -10.39 3.70 2.03
C CYS A 89 -11.14 3.97 0.72
N ASN A 90 -12.46 4.19 0.78
CA ASN A 90 -13.27 4.57 -0.39
C ASN A 90 -13.09 6.05 -0.77
N LEU A 91 -12.36 6.81 0.04
CA LEU A 91 -12.04 8.22 -0.22
C LEU A 91 -10.53 8.46 -0.32
N CYS A 92 -9.69 7.45 -0.13
CA CYS A 92 -8.23 7.61 -0.15
C CYS A 92 -7.73 7.78 -1.60
N PRO A 93 -6.96 8.85 -1.92
CA PRO A 93 -6.46 9.11 -3.26
C PRO A 93 -5.08 8.51 -3.51
N ASP A 94 -4.41 8.01 -2.48
CA ASP A 94 -2.98 7.68 -2.51
C ASP A 94 -2.76 6.17 -2.42
N PHE A 95 -2.39 5.57 -3.55
CA PHE A 95 -1.93 4.18 -3.60
C PHE A 95 -0.43 4.07 -3.28
N ALA A 96 0.36 5.04 -3.75
CA ALA A 96 1.80 4.93 -3.89
C ALA A 96 2.59 5.45 -2.68
N ALA A 97 1.88 5.80 -1.60
CA ALA A 97 2.44 6.41 -0.40
C ALA A 97 3.29 7.65 -0.72
N GLU A 98 2.72 8.58 -1.49
CA GLU A 98 3.43 9.69 -2.13
C GLU A 98 4.12 10.65 -1.16
N HIS A 99 3.69 10.67 0.09
CA HIS A 99 4.24 11.49 1.17
C HIS A 99 5.41 10.85 1.96
N ALA A 100 5.82 9.62 1.60
CA ALA A 100 6.92 8.93 2.29
C ALA A 100 8.31 9.40 1.80
N ASP A 101 9.35 9.14 2.59
CA ASP A 101 10.74 9.22 2.14
C ASP A 101 11.07 8.06 1.19
N ILE A 102 10.59 6.87 1.55
CA ILE A 102 10.73 5.61 0.81
C ILE A 102 9.34 4.97 0.75
N SER A 103 8.85 4.66 -0.44
CA SER A 103 7.60 3.91 -0.64
C SER A 103 7.91 2.52 -1.16
N THR A 104 7.25 1.50 -0.64
CA THR A 104 7.58 0.11 -0.97
C THR A 104 6.34 -0.77 -0.99
N GLY A 105 6.30 -1.77 -1.88
CA GLY A 105 5.23 -2.77 -1.86
C GLY A 105 5.41 -3.92 -2.84
N GLY A 106 4.75 -5.03 -2.54
CA GLY A 106 4.84 -6.29 -3.29
C GLY A 106 3.95 -6.30 -4.53
N ILE A 107 4.30 -5.48 -5.53
CA ILE A 107 3.70 -5.51 -6.86
C ILE A 107 4.76 -5.86 -7.91
N GLY A 108 4.33 -6.51 -8.99
CA GLY A 108 5.22 -6.97 -10.06
C GLY A 108 5.16 -8.47 -10.32
N LYS A 109 5.92 -8.88 -11.33
CA LYS A 109 5.95 -10.27 -11.80
C LYS A 109 6.74 -11.16 -10.85
N TYR A 110 7.85 -10.66 -10.35
CA TYR A 110 8.79 -11.42 -9.54
C TYR A 110 8.29 -11.52 -8.11
N ASN A 111 7.93 -12.74 -7.70
CA ASN A 111 7.68 -13.02 -6.29
C ASN A 111 8.99 -12.77 -5.50
N ASP A 112 8.84 -12.36 -4.24
CA ASP A 112 9.93 -12.05 -3.29
C ASP A 112 10.76 -10.79 -3.59
N TRP A 113 10.40 -10.02 -4.62
CA TRP A 113 10.91 -8.66 -4.83
C TRP A 113 9.92 -7.62 -4.36
N THR A 114 10.43 -6.48 -3.89
CA THR A 114 9.61 -5.35 -3.46
C THR A 114 9.91 -4.13 -4.31
N LEU A 115 8.90 -3.64 -5.04
CA LEU A 115 9.03 -2.38 -5.77
C LEU A 115 9.25 -1.26 -4.75
N THR A 116 10.35 -0.53 -4.90
CA THR A 116 10.74 0.55 -3.98
C THR A 116 10.95 1.85 -4.73
N VAL A 117 10.18 2.88 -4.36
CA VAL A 117 10.26 4.24 -4.89
C VAL A 117 10.90 5.15 -3.85
N VAL A 118 12.05 5.70 -4.19
CA VAL A 118 12.79 6.64 -3.35
C VAL A 118 12.37 8.06 -3.71
N ARG A 119 11.93 8.85 -2.72
CA ARG A 119 11.30 10.16 -2.95
C ARG A 119 12.11 11.33 -2.45
N THR A 120 12.74 11.18 -1.28
CA THR A 120 13.50 12.26 -0.63
C THR A 120 14.98 11.95 -0.61
N GLU A 121 15.80 12.99 -0.39
CA GLU A 121 17.25 12.85 -0.25
C GLU A 121 17.63 11.93 0.92
N LEU A 122 16.92 12.04 2.05
CA LEU A 122 17.11 11.12 3.18
C LEU A 122 16.83 9.67 2.78
N GLY A 123 15.70 9.43 2.10
CA GLY A 123 15.36 8.09 1.60
C GLY A 123 16.44 7.55 0.65
N ARG A 124 16.99 8.41 -0.21
CA ARG A 124 18.08 8.06 -1.13
C ARG A 124 19.34 7.65 -0.38
N GLN A 125 19.79 8.45 0.58
CA GLN A 125 20.98 8.15 1.37
C GLN A 125 20.85 6.80 2.11
N ILE A 126 19.68 6.53 2.69
CA ILE A 126 19.41 5.27 3.38
C ILE A 126 19.47 4.08 2.40
N ILE A 127 18.73 4.12 1.30
CA ILE A 127 18.69 3.01 0.34
C ILE A 127 20.05 2.75 -0.29
N MET A 128 20.78 3.81 -0.69
CA MET A 128 22.11 3.67 -1.28
C MET A 128 23.08 3.04 -0.29
N ARG A 129 23.07 3.49 0.97
CA ARG A 129 23.91 2.90 2.01
C ARG A 129 23.58 1.43 2.28
N MET A 130 22.30 1.06 2.29
CA MET A 130 21.89 -0.34 2.45
C MET A 130 22.36 -1.22 1.29
N LEU A 131 22.39 -0.68 0.06
CA LEU A 131 22.94 -1.37 -1.12
C LEU A 131 24.46 -1.50 -1.02
N GLU A 132 25.16 -0.42 -0.65
CA GLU A 132 26.63 -0.40 -0.48
C GLU A 132 27.10 -1.35 0.62
N GLU A 133 26.38 -1.43 1.73
CA GLU A 133 26.67 -2.34 2.84
C GLU A 133 26.19 -3.79 2.58
N GLY A 134 25.51 -4.05 1.45
CA GLY A 134 25.03 -5.38 1.07
C GLY A 134 23.89 -5.91 1.95
N VAL A 135 23.19 -5.03 2.67
CA VAL A 135 22.03 -5.38 3.51
C VAL A 135 20.80 -5.72 2.65
N ILE A 136 20.72 -5.11 1.46
CA ILE A 136 19.71 -5.41 0.45
C ILE A 136 20.35 -5.60 -0.91
N GLU A 137 19.70 -6.40 -1.75
CA GLU A 137 19.96 -6.42 -3.17
C GLU A 137 19.02 -5.46 -3.91
N GLY A 138 19.52 -4.85 -4.97
CA GLY A 138 18.78 -3.88 -5.76
C GLY A 138 18.96 -4.13 -7.24
N ARG A 139 17.90 -3.88 -8.00
CA ARG A 139 17.93 -3.83 -9.45
C ARG A 139 17.15 -2.60 -9.93
N PRO A 140 17.47 -2.06 -11.11
CA PRO A 140 16.70 -0.97 -11.70
C PRO A 140 15.22 -1.31 -11.80
N GLY A 141 14.34 -0.38 -11.44
CA GLY A 141 12.89 -0.61 -11.43
C GLY A 141 12.32 -0.88 -12.83
N ASP A 142 12.93 -0.31 -13.87
CA ASP A 142 12.63 -0.53 -15.28
C ASP A 142 12.93 -1.96 -15.77
N SER A 143 13.58 -2.79 -14.95
CA SER A 143 13.67 -4.24 -15.19
C SER A 143 12.33 -4.98 -14.99
N ASP A 144 11.32 -4.34 -14.38
CA ASP A 144 9.94 -4.84 -14.29
C ASP A 144 8.94 -3.73 -14.70
N PRO A 145 8.82 -3.46 -16.02
CA PRO A 145 7.95 -2.39 -16.52
C PRO A 145 6.47 -2.63 -16.18
N ASP A 146 6.04 -3.89 -16.09
CA ASP A 146 4.68 -4.27 -15.72
C ASP A 146 4.36 -3.84 -14.28
N ALA A 147 5.32 -3.94 -13.36
CA ALA A 147 5.16 -3.44 -11.98
C ALA A 147 4.96 -1.93 -11.93
N ILE A 148 5.74 -1.19 -12.74
CA ILE A 148 5.64 0.27 -12.84
C ILE A 148 4.28 0.67 -13.43
N GLU A 149 3.87 0.04 -14.54
CA GLU A 149 2.57 0.30 -15.16
C GLU A 149 1.42 0.00 -14.19
N LEU A 150 1.48 -1.13 -13.50
CA LEU A 150 0.48 -1.50 -12.50
C LEU A 150 0.42 -0.50 -11.35
N MET A 151 1.57 0.00 -10.87
CA MET A 151 1.62 1.04 -9.85
C MET A 151 0.89 2.31 -10.33
N HIS A 152 1.18 2.78 -11.54
CA HIS A 152 0.53 3.95 -12.13
C HIS A 152 -0.98 3.76 -12.28
N LYS A 153 -1.41 2.59 -12.76
CA LYS A 153 -2.82 2.23 -12.91
C LYS A 153 -3.56 2.22 -11.57
N LEU A 154 -2.97 1.63 -10.54
CA LEU A 154 -3.57 1.57 -9.21
C LEU A 154 -3.59 2.94 -8.53
N ALA A 155 -2.55 3.75 -8.72
CA ALA A 155 -2.51 5.14 -8.27
C ALA A 155 -3.60 5.99 -8.94
N ALA A 156 -3.77 5.88 -10.26
CA ALA A 156 -4.86 6.55 -10.96
C ALA A 156 -6.23 6.11 -10.41
N LYS A 157 -6.48 4.80 -10.28
CA LYS A 157 -7.72 4.28 -9.70
C LYS A 157 -7.95 4.71 -8.24
N SER A 158 -6.89 5.00 -7.49
CA SER A 158 -7.00 5.54 -6.14
C SER A 158 -7.48 7.00 -6.19
N ARG A 159 -6.87 7.83 -7.03
CA ARG A 159 -7.24 9.25 -7.20
C ARG A 159 -8.68 9.46 -7.66
N THR A 160 -9.26 8.54 -8.46
CA THR A 160 -10.67 8.63 -8.86
C THR A 160 -11.65 8.51 -7.70
N ARG A 161 -11.21 7.95 -6.55
CA ARG A 161 -12.03 7.82 -5.33
C ARG A 161 -12.11 9.11 -4.54
N TRP A 162 -11.22 10.06 -4.82
CA TRP A 162 -11.22 11.34 -4.12
C TRP A 162 -12.55 12.06 -4.38
N PRO A 163 -13.23 12.56 -3.34
CA PRO A 163 -14.53 13.18 -3.52
C PRO A 163 -14.42 14.55 -4.21
N ASP A 164 -15.44 14.91 -4.99
CA ASP A 164 -15.48 16.18 -5.73
C ASP A 164 -15.60 17.42 -4.82
N TRP A 165 -16.13 17.25 -3.62
CA TRP A 165 -16.22 18.32 -2.62
C TRP A 165 -14.87 18.63 -1.95
N ALA A 166 -13.87 17.75 -2.09
CA ALA A 166 -12.55 17.93 -1.49
C ALA A 166 -11.58 18.65 -2.44
N ASN A 167 -10.36 18.92 -1.96
CA ASN A 167 -9.36 19.64 -2.73
C ASN A 167 -9.04 18.93 -4.05
N SER A 168 -9.28 19.58 -5.19
CA SER A 168 -9.11 19.00 -6.52
C SER A 168 -7.67 18.67 -6.87
N SER A 169 -6.67 19.22 -6.14
CA SER A 169 -5.26 18.92 -6.37
C SER A 169 -4.90 17.44 -6.23
N ALA A 170 -5.64 16.69 -5.39
CA ALA A 170 -5.41 15.25 -5.22
C ALA A 170 -5.80 14.42 -6.46
N LYS A 171 -6.58 15.00 -7.40
CA LYS A 171 -6.94 14.39 -8.68
C LYS A 171 -6.00 14.77 -9.83
N VAL A 172 -5.01 15.63 -9.59
CA VAL A 172 -4.05 16.06 -10.62
C VAL A 172 -3.31 14.84 -11.17
N GLY A 173 -3.20 14.75 -12.50
CA GLY A 173 -2.55 13.63 -13.20
C GLY A 173 -3.48 12.46 -13.57
N LEU A 174 -4.78 12.52 -13.26
CA LEU A 174 -5.76 11.69 -13.95
C LEU A 174 -5.88 12.16 -15.42
N PRO A 175 -5.96 11.24 -16.41
CA PRO A 175 -6.43 11.63 -17.73
C PRO A 175 -7.80 12.30 -17.52
N GLN A 176 -8.01 13.48 -18.10
CA GLN A 176 -9.36 14.02 -18.23
C GLN A 176 -10.11 13.07 -19.17
N TYR A 177 -10.68 12.00 -18.62
CA TYR A 177 -11.62 11.17 -19.34
C TYR A 177 -12.87 12.04 -19.53
N GLN A 178 -12.97 12.67 -20.70
CA GLN A 178 -14.26 13.05 -21.27
C GLN A 178 -15.03 11.74 -21.46
N GLY A 179 -16.27 11.72 -20.97
CA GLY A 179 -17.11 10.52 -20.87
C GLY A 179 -17.35 9.78 -22.17
#